data_AF-A0AAV7NC07-F1
#
_entry.id   AF-A0AAV7NC07-F1
#
_cell.length_a   1.000
_cell.length_b   1.000
_cell.length_c   1.000
_cell.angle_alpha   90.00
_cell.angle_beta   90.00
_cell.angle_gamma   90.00
#
_symmetry.space_group_name_H-M   'P 1'
#
loop_
_entity.id
_entity.type
_entity.pdbx_description
1 polymer ?
#
loop_
_entity_poly.entity_id
_entity_poly.type
_entity_poly.pdbx_seq_one_letter_code
_entity_poly.pdbx_strand_id
1 'polypeptide(L)'
;MATPHTMRKDSSIKDLFAKPAGKKAEHIEKKCQPAPVTRSFRENLFRKLRDDIAALKQELAAVVKDIRRNMGELEQRIDSLERANDNKDGDLEEHKQEILALRDKMADLNYQLEDLENHLRRCNIRIKGVPFQADAGRLKDYVLHLFRYVAPELVETDILLDRTHRAGRPASSPGQS
;
A
#
# COMPACT_ATOMS: atom_id res chain seq x y z
N MET A 1 -4.43 8.04 22.47
CA MET A 1 -4.59 7.45 23.81
C MET A 1 -3.66 6.26 23.94
N ALA A 2 -2.53 6.44 24.62
CA ALA A 2 -1.66 5.37 25.09
C ALA A 2 -0.86 5.94 26.27
N THR A 3 -1.08 5.39 27.46
CA THR A 3 -0.38 5.74 28.70
C THR A 3 1.03 5.15 28.69
N PRO A 4 2.08 5.89 29.11
CA PRO A 4 3.39 5.32 29.32
C PRO A 4 3.47 4.68 30.72
N HIS A 5 3.85 3.41 30.77
CA HIS A 5 4.13 2.70 32.01
C HIS A 5 5.42 3.25 32.63
N THR A 6 5.29 3.84 33.83
CA THR A 6 6.39 4.32 34.65
C THR A 6 7.11 3.14 35.31
N MET A 7 8.38 2.94 34.95
CA MET A 7 9.29 2.06 35.67
C MET A 7 9.61 2.66 37.04
N ARG A 8 9.20 1.98 38.11
CA ARG A 8 9.64 2.26 39.49
C ARG A 8 11.15 2.11 39.57
N LYS A 9 11.85 3.22 39.84
CA LYS A 9 13.21 3.21 40.37
C LYS A 9 13.09 3.02 41.87
N ASP A 10 13.36 1.82 42.37
CA ASP A 10 13.57 1.63 43.80
C ASP A 10 14.78 0.71 44.06
N SER A 11 15.59 1.20 45.00
CA SER A 11 16.64 0.56 45.79
C SER A 11 17.89 -0.01 45.09
N SER A 12 18.94 0.82 45.19
CA SER A 12 20.36 0.47 45.07
C SER A 12 20.74 -0.80 45.85
N ILE A 13 21.46 -1.71 45.19
CA ILE A 13 22.01 -2.98 45.69
C ILE A 13 22.91 -2.80 46.94
N LYS A 14 23.27 -1.57 47.31
CA LYS A 14 24.15 -1.27 48.45
C LYS A 14 23.50 -1.44 49.83
N ASP A 15 22.18 -1.44 49.92
CA ASP A 15 21.47 -1.51 51.21
C ASP A 15 21.25 -2.95 51.73
N LEU A 16 21.59 -3.96 50.92
CA LEU A 16 21.48 -5.38 51.31
C LEU A 16 22.69 -5.90 52.11
N PHE A 17 23.71 -5.08 52.35
CA PHE A 17 24.96 -5.48 53.04
C PHE A 17 25.21 -4.78 54.38
N ALA A 18 24.15 -4.37 55.09
CA ALA A 18 24.28 -3.97 56.49
C ALA A 18 24.58 -5.21 57.37
N LYS A 19 25.82 -5.30 57.88
CA LYS A 19 26.25 -6.34 58.85
C LYS A 19 25.40 -6.26 60.14
N PRO A 20 24.76 -7.35 60.60
CA PRO A 20 24.22 -7.38 61.95
C PRO A 20 25.35 -7.48 62.98
N ALA A 21 25.29 -6.60 63.98
CA ALA A 21 26.18 -6.61 65.14
C ALA A 21 26.04 -7.92 65.93
N GLY A 22 27.19 -8.48 66.31
CA GLY A 22 27.31 -9.82 66.88
C GLY A 22 26.59 -10.01 68.20
N LYS A 23 25.85 -11.13 68.31
CA LYS A 23 25.64 -11.83 69.58
C LYS A 23 26.63 -12.99 69.62
N LYS A 24 27.46 -13.04 70.67
CA LYS A 24 28.41 -14.12 70.93
C LYS A 24 27.62 -15.42 71.14
N ALA A 25 27.63 -16.30 70.14
CA ALA A 25 27.20 -17.68 70.30
C ALA A 25 28.35 -18.46 70.95
N GLU A 26 28.08 -19.06 72.10
CA GLU A 26 28.99 -19.99 72.77
C GLU A 26 29.38 -21.11 71.81
N HIS A 27 30.68 -21.29 71.66
CA HIS A 27 31.28 -22.27 70.78
C HIS A 27 31.24 -23.64 71.46
N ILE A 28 30.11 -24.35 71.34
CA ILE A 28 30.07 -25.79 71.59
C ILE A 28 30.70 -26.45 70.37
N GLU A 29 31.99 -26.76 70.46
CA GLU A 29 32.73 -27.51 69.46
C GLU A 29 32.25 -28.97 69.45
N LYS A 30 31.03 -29.22 68.97
CA LYS A 30 30.65 -30.54 68.49
C LYS A 30 31.48 -30.79 67.24
N LYS A 31 32.60 -31.50 67.39
CA LYS A 31 33.32 -32.15 66.29
C LYS A 31 32.32 -33.03 65.53
N CYS A 32 31.68 -32.44 64.52
CA CYS A 32 30.89 -33.16 63.55
C CYS A 32 31.89 -33.88 62.66
N GLN A 33 32.27 -35.09 63.07
CA GLN A 33 32.98 -35.99 62.17
C GLN A 33 32.11 -36.13 60.90
N PRO A 34 32.67 -36.00 59.68
CA PRO A 34 31.88 -36.23 58.48
C PRO A 34 31.36 -37.66 58.56
N ALA A 35 30.06 -37.81 58.74
CA ALA A 35 29.43 -39.12 58.82
C ALA A 35 29.87 -39.93 57.58
N PRO A 36 30.32 -41.19 57.74
CA PRO A 36 30.76 -41.98 56.60
C PRO A 36 29.59 -42.10 55.65
N VAL A 37 29.74 -41.58 54.43
CA VAL A 37 28.73 -41.70 53.40
C VAL A 37 28.49 -43.20 53.17
N THR A 38 27.35 -43.68 53.67
CA THR A 38 26.98 -45.09 53.58
C THR A 38 26.96 -45.49 52.11
N ARG A 39 27.46 -46.70 51.80
CA ARG A 39 27.51 -47.24 50.44
C ARG A 39 26.15 -47.11 49.72
N SER A 40 25.06 -47.34 50.45
CA SER A 40 23.69 -47.18 49.98
C SER A 40 23.32 -45.75 49.56
N PHE A 41 23.84 -44.72 50.23
CA PHE A 41 23.60 -43.32 49.84
C PHE A 41 24.26 -42.99 48.51
N ARG A 42 25.52 -43.43 48.30
CA ARG A 42 26.22 -43.28 47.01
C ARG A 42 25.47 -43.99 45.88
N GLU A 43 25.07 -45.24 46.10
CA GLU A 43 24.34 -46.02 45.09
C GLU A 43 23.00 -45.38 44.73
N ASN A 44 22.27 -44.85 45.72
CA ASN A 44 21.01 -44.12 45.49
C ASN A 44 21.23 -42.79 44.75
N LEU A 45 22.31 -42.06 45.05
CA LEU A 45 22.66 -40.81 44.35
C LEU A 45 23.04 -41.07 42.89
N PHE A 46 23.87 -42.08 42.63
CA PHE A 46 24.23 -42.48 41.26
C PHE A 46 23.03 -42.98 40.46
N ARG A 47 22.07 -43.66 41.10
CA ARG A 47 20.82 -44.06 40.46
C ARG A 47 20.00 -42.83 40.07
N LYS A 48 19.77 -41.89 41.00
CA LYS A 48 19.05 -40.64 40.69
C LYS A 48 19.71 -39.84 39.57
N LEU A 49 21.03 -39.65 39.62
CA LEU A 49 21.76 -38.96 38.55
C LEU A 49 21.61 -39.65 37.19
N ARG A 50 21.60 -40.99 37.17
CA ARG A 50 21.38 -41.76 35.94
C ARG A 50 19.96 -41.57 35.41
N ASP A 51 18.98 -41.58 36.29
CA ASP A 51 17.57 -41.37 35.96
C ASP A 51 17.34 -39.93 35.44
N ASP A 52 17.93 -38.92 36.08
CA ASP A 52 17.88 -37.52 35.66
C ASP A 52 18.55 -37.32 34.29
N ILE A 53 19.71 -37.93 34.06
CA ILE A 53 20.39 -37.89 32.75
C ILE A 53 19.53 -38.58 31.68
N ALA A 54 18.85 -39.68 32.01
CA ALA A 54 17.96 -40.36 31.08
C ALA A 54 16.73 -39.49 30.73
N ALA A 55 16.14 -38.83 31.72
CA ALA A 55 15.03 -37.90 31.53
C ALA A 55 15.44 -36.71 30.64
N LEU A 56 16.57 -36.06 30.94
CA LEU A 56 17.09 -34.95 30.13
C LEU A 56 17.36 -35.36 28.68
N LYS A 57 17.87 -36.58 28.45
CA LYS A 57 18.07 -37.11 27.09
C LYS A 57 16.75 -37.30 26.34
N GLN A 58 15.70 -37.76 27.03
CA GLN A 58 14.38 -37.92 26.43
C GLN A 58 13.75 -36.57 26.09
N GLU A 59 13.83 -35.60 27.00
CA GLU A 59 13.35 -34.23 26.76
C GLU A 59 14.08 -33.58 25.60
N LEU A 60 15.42 -33.68 25.55
CA LEU A 60 16.22 -33.16 24.45
C LEU A 60 15.84 -33.82 23.12
N ALA A 61 15.63 -35.14 23.11
CA ALA A 61 15.20 -35.86 21.91
C ALA A 61 13.81 -35.41 21.43
N ALA A 62 12.89 -35.14 22.36
CA ALA A 62 11.57 -34.61 22.04
C ALA A 62 11.67 -33.20 21.43
N VAL A 63 12.43 -32.29 22.06
CA VAL A 63 12.64 -30.93 21.55
C VAL A 63 13.29 -30.95 20.16
N VAL A 64 14.30 -31.79 19.94
CA VAL A 64 14.93 -31.92 18.61
C VAL A 64 13.94 -32.41 17.55
N LYS A 65 13.05 -33.35 17.92
CA LYS A 65 12.01 -33.84 17.02
C LYS A 65 11.01 -32.75 16.67
N ASP A 66 10.58 -31.96 17.64
CA ASP A 66 9.65 -30.85 17.43
C ASP A 66 10.27 -29.74 16.58
N ILE A 67 11.54 -29.40 16.81
CA ILE A 67 12.28 -28.45 15.97
C ILE A 67 12.34 -28.94 14.51
N ARG A 68 12.68 -30.22 14.28
CA ARG A 68 12.72 -30.79 12.93
C ARG A 68 11.36 -30.75 12.24
N ARG A 69 10.29 -31.02 12.99
CA ARG A 69 8.92 -30.92 12.47
C ARG A 69 8.58 -29.48 12.07
N ASN A 70 8.81 -28.52 12.97
CA ASN A 70 8.52 -27.11 12.70
C ASN A 70 9.35 -26.58 11.53
N MET A 71 10.60 -27.03 11.40
CA MET A 71 11.46 -26.68 10.28
C MET A 71 10.89 -27.20 8.95
N GLY A 72 10.44 -28.46 8.89
CA GLY A 72 9.78 -28.99 7.69
C GLY A 72 8.46 -28.29 7.35
N GLU A 73 7.67 -27.90 8.36
CA GLU A 73 6.46 -27.10 8.15
C GLU A 73 6.78 -25.69 7.61
N LEU A 74 7.87 -25.07 8.09
CA LEU A 74 8.35 -23.79 7.59
C LEU A 74 8.87 -23.89 6.15
N GLU A 75 9.63 -24.92 5.82
CA GLU A 75 10.12 -25.18 4.45
C GLU A 75 8.93 -25.28 3.47
N GLN A 76 7.90 -26.05 3.80
CA GLN A 76 6.69 -26.15 2.97
C GLN A 76 5.96 -24.81 2.80
N ARG A 77 5.88 -24.01 3.88
CA ARG A 77 5.28 -22.67 3.80
C ARG A 77 6.10 -21.74 2.93
N ILE A 78 7.43 -21.79 3.01
CA ILE A 78 8.33 -21.00 2.16
C ILE A 78 8.13 -21.41 0.69
N ASP A 79 8.18 -22.70 0.37
CA ASP A 79 7.96 -23.20 -1.00
C ASP A 79 6.62 -22.75 -1.57
N SER A 80 5.55 -22.78 -0.76
CA SER A 80 4.23 -22.32 -1.18
C SER A 80 4.18 -20.81 -1.43
N LEU A 81 4.89 -20.03 -0.61
CA LEU A 81 4.96 -18.57 -0.76
C LEU A 81 5.77 -18.18 -1.99
N GLU A 82 6.87 -18.88 -2.27
CA GLU A 82 7.69 -18.68 -3.46
C GLU A 82 6.87 -18.93 -4.73
N ARG A 83 6.17 -20.07 -4.81
CA ARG A 83 5.29 -20.37 -5.96
C ARG A 83 4.15 -19.35 -6.11
N ALA A 84 3.56 -18.91 -5.00
CA ALA A 84 2.52 -17.90 -5.04
C ALA A 84 3.07 -16.54 -5.51
N ASN A 85 4.31 -16.21 -5.16
CA ASN A 85 4.98 -15.01 -5.61
C ASN A 85 5.30 -15.08 -7.10
N ASP A 86 5.84 -16.20 -7.59
CA ASP A 86 6.14 -16.39 -9.02
C ASP A 86 4.88 -16.25 -9.88
N ASN A 87 3.76 -16.83 -9.45
CA ASN A 87 2.48 -16.67 -10.14
C ASN A 87 2.03 -15.21 -10.19
N LYS A 88 2.17 -14.49 -9.06
CA LYS A 88 1.80 -13.07 -9.00
C LYS A 88 2.68 -12.19 -9.86
N ASP A 89 3.97 -12.49 -9.95
CA ASP A 89 4.90 -11.77 -10.83
C ASP A 89 4.51 -12.01 -12.30
N GLY A 90 4.08 -13.22 -12.66
CA GLY A 90 3.50 -13.54 -13.97
C GLY A 90 2.23 -12.73 -14.27
N ASP A 91 1.24 -12.78 -13.39
CA ASP A 91 -0.02 -12.04 -13.54
C ASP A 91 0.22 -10.53 -13.67
N LEU A 92 1.17 -9.99 -12.90
CA LEU A 92 1.51 -8.57 -12.91
C LEU A 92 2.12 -8.17 -14.26
N GLU A 93 2.96 -9.03 -14.85
CA GLU A 93 3.54 -8.77 -16.17
C GLU A 93 2.49 -8.85 -17.28
N GLU A 94 1.56 -9.80 -17.22
CA GLU A 94 0.41 -9.87 -18.13
C GLU A 94 -0.45 -8.59 -18.05
N HIS A 95 -0.81 -8.16 -16.85
CA HIS A 95 -1.59 -6.94 -16.64
C HIS A 95 -0.87 -5.69 -17.14
N LYS A 96 0.46 -5.59 -16.97
CA LYS A 96 1.24 -4.48 -17.55
C LYS A 96 1.12 -4.46 -19.07
N GLN A 97 1.26 -5.60 -19.73
CA GLN A 97 1.14 -5.70 -21.17
C GLN A 97 -0.26 -5.32 -21.65
N GLU A 98 -1.30 -5.77 -20.95
CA GLU A 98 -2.68 -5.40 -21.27
C GLU A 98 -2.92 -3.90 -21.12
N ILE A 99 -2.42 -3.29 -20.04
CA ILE A 99 -2.53 -1.84 -19.82
C ILE A 99 -1.83 -1.06 -20.94
N LEU A 100 -0.66 -1.49 -21.39
CA LEU A 100 0.05 -0.85 -22.51
C LEU A 100 -0.78 -0.95 -23.80
N ALA A 101 -1.28 -2.15 -24.12
CA ALA A 101 -2.12 -2.35 -25.31
C ALA A 101 -3.41 -1.52 -25.27
N LEU A 102 -4.03 -1.36 -24.09
CA LEU A 102 -5.21 -0.51 -23.92
C LEU A 102 -4.88 0.98 -24.09
N ARG A 103 -3.71 1.43 -23.60
CA ARG A 103 -3.26 2.82 -23.80
C ARG A 103 -3.04 3.13 -25.27
N ASP A 104 -2.42 2.22 -26.01
CA ASP A 104 -2.19 2.39 -27.45
C ASP A 104 -3.53 2.48 -28.20
N LYS A 105 -4.48 1.58 -27.90
CA LYS A 105 -5.84 1.65 -28.47
C LYS A 105 -6.56 2.95 -28.14
N MET A 106 -6.41 3.46 -26.92
CA MET A 106 -6.99 4.75 -26.54
C MET A 106 -6.35 5.91 -27.31
N ALA A 107 -5.03 5.87 -27.53
CA ALA A 107 -4.34 6.86 -28.34
C ALA A 107 -4.82 6.86 -29.79
N ASP A 108 -4.95 5.68 -30.40
CA ASP A 108 -5.46 5.52 -31.76
C ASP A 108 -6.90 6.03 -31.90
N LEU A 109 -7.77 5.68 -30.95
CA LEU A 109 -9.15 6.15 -30.94
C LEU A 109 -9.22 7.67 -30.79
N ASN A 110 -8.39 8.27 -29.93
CA ASN A 110 -8.33 9.72 -29.77
C ASN A 110 -7.87 10.40 -31.07
N TYR A 111 -6.87 9.84 -31.75
CA TYR A 111 -6.42 10.35 -33.05
C TYR A 111 -7.54 10.30 -34.10
N GLN A 112 -8.27 9.18 -34.17
CA GLN A 112 -9.42 9.05 -35.08
C GLN A 112 -10.54 10.05 -34.75
N LEU A 113 -10.83 10.24 -33.46
CA LEU A 113 -11.82 11.23 -33.02
C LEU A 113 -11.41 12.65 -33.40
N GLU A 114 -10.13 13.00 -33.22
CA GLU A 114 -9.60 14.30 -33.60
C GLU A 114 -9.68 14.53 -35.12
N ASP A 115 -9.32 13.53 -35.94
CA ASP A 115 -9.45 13.64 -37.40
C ASP A 115 -10.91 13.78 -37.85
N LEU A 116 -11.82 13.00 -37.26
CA LEU A 116 -13.26 13.12 -37.53
C LEU A 116 -13.82 14.48 -37.10
N GLU A 117 -13.44 14.96 -35.92
CA GLU A 117 -13.86 16.27 -35.44
C GLU A 117 -13.33 17.39 -36.34
N ASN A 118 -12.07 17.31 -36.74
CA ASN A 118 -11.48 18.22 -37.70
C ASN A 118 -12.23 18.16 -39.03
N HIS A 119 -12.50 16.97 -39.56
CA HIS A 119 -13.26 16.78 -40.79
C HIS A 119 -14.64 17.43 -40.73
N LEU A 120 -15.38 17.22 -39.63
CA LEU A 120 -16.70 17.81 -39.41
C LEU A 120 -16.65 19.34 -39.23
N ARG A 121 -15.52 19.89 -38.80
CA ARG A 121 -15.32 21.34 -38.61
C ARG A 121 -14.66 22.04 -39.80
N ARG A 122 -14.14 21.32 -40.80
CA ARG A 122 -13.43 21.91 -41.96
C ARG A 122 -14.24 23.00 -42.67
N CYS A 123 -15.55 22.84 -42.77
CA CYS A 123 -16.43 23.79 -43.44
C CYS A 123 -17.09 24.80 -42.47
N ASN A 124 -16.75 24.77 -41.18
CA ASN A 124 -17.36 25.64 -40.18
C ASN A 124 -16.51 26.89 -39.94
N ILE A 125 -17.08 28.06 -40.20
CA ILE A 125 -16.42 29.36 -39.94
C ILE A 125 -16.97 29.97 -38.65
N ARG A 126 -16.06 30.37 -37.73
CA ARG A 126 -16.43 31.04 -36.48
C ARG A 126 -16.15 32.54 -36.57
N ILE A 127 -17.21 33.34 -36.59
CA ILE A 127 -17.14 34.80 -36.64
C ILE A 127 -17.26 35.37 -35.23
N LYS A 128 -16.27 36.16 -34.79
CA LYS A 128 -16.26 36.84 -33.49
C LYS A 128 -16.59 38.33 -33.65
N GLY A 129 -17.11 38.97 -32.59
CA GLY A 129 -17.42 40.40 -32.59
C GLY A 129 -18.77 40.77 -33.23
N VAL A 130 -19.62 39.80 -33.55
CA VAL A 130 -20.96 40.06 -34.11
C VAL A 130 -21.87 40.64 -33.02
N PRO A 131 -22.40 41.87 -33.18
CA PRO A 131 -23.25 42.49 -32.18
C PRO A 131 -24.47 41.62 -31.85
N PHE A 132 -24.83 41.55 -30.57
CA PHE A 132 -25.89 40.65 -30.08
C PHE A 132 -27.28 41.01 -30.63
N GLN A 133 -27.49 42.29 -30.96
CA GLN A 133 -28.74 42.85 -31.49
C GLN A 133 -29.09 42.39 -32.91
N ALA A 134 -28.19 41.68 -33.60
CA ALA A 134 -28.55 40.98 -34.83
C ALA A 134 -29.45 39.79 -34.45
N ASP A 135 -30.77 39.99 -34.63
CA ASP A 135 -31.85 39.03 -34.34
C ASP A 135 -31.50 37.61 -34.80
N ALA A 136 -31.76 36.63 -33.93
CA ALA A 136 -31.49 35.22 -34.22
C ALA A 136 -32.17 34.72 -35.51
N GLY A 137 -33.27 35.35 -35.93
CA GLY A 137 -33.98 35.04 -37.18
C GLY A 137 -33.35 35.61 -38.46
N ARG A 138 -32.46 36.61 -38.36
CA ARG A 138 -31.81 37.29 -39.50
C ARG A 138 -30.29 37.10 -39.55
N LEU A 139 -29.76 36.18 -38.73
CA LEU A 139 -28.33 35.94 -38.64
C LEU A 139 -27.74 35.48 -39.99
N LYS A 140 -28.49 34.67 -40.75
CA LYS A 140 -28.08 34.21 -42.08
C LYS A 140 -27.87 35.39 -43.04
N ASP A 141 -28.82 36.32 -43.09
CA ASP A 141 -28.76 37.49 -43.98
C ASP A 141 -27.61 38.43 -43.58
N TYR A 142 -27.42 38.63 -42.28
CA TYR A 142 -26.30 39.42 -41.76
C TYR A 142 -24.94 38.82 -42.17
N VAL A 143 -24.78 37.50 -42.04
CA VAL A 143 -23.54 36.80 -42.42
C VAL A 143 -23.30 36.88 -43.93
N LEU A 144 -24.34 36.72 -44.77
CA LEU A 144 -24.23 36.89 -46.22
C LEU A 144 -23.83 38.31 -46.61
N HIS A 145 -24.44 39.33 -45.98
CA HIS A 145 -24.08 40.72 -46.21
C HIS A 145 -22.62 41.00 -45.81
N LEU A 146 -22.17 40.44 -44.68
CA LEU A 146 -20.79 40.57 -44.23
C LEU A 146 -19.80 39.95 -45.23
N PHE A 147 -20.08 38.76 -45.75
CA PHE A 147 -19.22 38.13 -46.76
C PHE A 147 -19.13 38.95 -48.05
N ARG A 148 -20.25 39.51 -48.52
CA ARG A 148 -20.26 40.41 -49.69
C ARG A 148 -19.46 41.69 -49.47
N TYR A 149 -19.47 42.22 -48.24
CA TYR A 149 -18.70 43.41 -47.88
C TYR A 149 -17.20 43.13 -47.79
N VAL A 150 -16.80 42.01 -47.16
CA VAL A 150 -15.39 41.67 -46.92
C VAL A 150 -14.72 41.12 -48.17
N ALA A 151 -15.44 40.34 -48.98
CA ALA A 151 -14.92 39.69 -50.16
C ALA A 151 -15.85 39.91 -51.36
N PRO A 152 -15.86 41.13 -51.93
CA PRO A 152 -16.73 41.48 -53.05
C PRO A 152 -16.43 40.68 -54.33
N GLU A 153 -15.23 40.12 -54.45
CA GLU A 153 -14.84 39.25 -55.58
C GLU A 153 -15.55 37.89 -55.55
N LEU A 154 -16.03 37.44 -54.39
CA LEU A 154 -16.80 36.20 -54.24
C LEU A 154 -18.28 36.36 -54.65
N VAL A 155 -18.70 37.56 -55.06
CA VAL A 155 -20.11 37.87 -55.39
C VAL A 155 -20.62 37.11 -56.61
N GLU A 156 -19.72 36.68 -57.52
CA GLU A 156 -20.08 35.84 -58.67
C GLU A 156 -20.38 34.38 -58.29
N THR A 157 -20.08 33.97 -57.04
CA THR A 157 -20.29 32.61 -56.56
C THR A 157 -21.46 32.56 -55.57
N ASP A 158 -22.38 31.62 -55.77
CA ASP A 158 -23.48 31.39 -54.82
C ASP A 158 -22.93 30.86 -53.49
N ILE A 159 -22.83 31.72 -52.48
CA ILE A 159 -22.43 31.33 -51.12
C ILE A 159 -23.57 30.55 -50.47
N LEU A 160 -23.43 29.22 -50.42
CA LEU A 160 -24.40 28.33 -49.78
C LEU A 160 -24.07 28.17 -48.29
N LEU A 161 -24.99 28.64 -47.43
CA LEU A 161 -24.92 28.47 -45.98
C LEU A 161 -25.94 27.40 -45.54
N ASP A 162 -25.46 26.29 -45.01
CA ASP A 162 -26.29 25.19 -44.49
C ASP A 162 -26.92 25.56 -43.14
N ARG A 163 -26.09 25.91 -42.14
CA ARG A 163 -26.54 26.27 -40.79
C ARG A 163 -25.84 27.51 -40.26
N THR A 164 -26.61 28.42 -39.68
CA THR A 164 -26.08 29.60 -38.98
C THR A 164 -26.66 29.65 -37.58
N HIS A 165 -25.79 29.67 -36.58
CA HIS A 165 -26.19 29.76 -35.18
C HIS A 165 -25.12 30.50 -34.36
N ARG A 166 -25.52 31.04 -33.21
CA ARG A 166 -24.56 31.58 -32.24
C ARG A 166 -24.00 30.45 -31.41
N ALA A 167 -22.68 30.38 -31.28
CA ALA A 167 -22.01 29.41 -30.43
C ALA A 167 -21.94 29.93 -28.98
N GLY A 168 -22.50 29.17 -28.02
CA GLY A 168 -22.49 29.48 -26.59
C GLY A 168 -23.90 29.62 -26.00
N ARG A 169 -24.02 29.37 -24.69
CA ARG A 169 -25.25 29.63 -23.92
C ARG A 169 -25.48 31.16 -23.92
N PRO A 170 -26.68 31.67 -24.21
CA PRO A 170 -26.97 33.10 -24.00
C PRO A 170 -26.65 33.41 -22.54
N ALA A 171 -25.85 34.45 -22.29
CA ALA A 171 -25.63 34.91 -20.93
C ALA A 171 -27.00 35.11 -20.28
N SER A 172 -27.26 34.43 -19.17
CA SER A 172 -28.45 34.66 -18.38
C SER A 172 -28.54 36.15 -18.11
N SER A 173 -29.70 36.75 -18.37
CA SER A 173 -29.97 38.14 -18.07
C SER A 173 -29.46 38.47 -16.64
N PRO A 174 -28.78 39.60 -16.43
CA PRO A 174 -28.32 39.98 -15.09
C PRO A 174 -29.56 40.20 -14.22
N GLY A 175 -29.86 39.26 -13.32
CA GLY A 175 -31.03 39.37 -12.43
C GLY A 175 -31.77 38.08 -12.07
N GLN A 176 -31.21 36.89 -12.28
CA GLN A 176 -31.74 35.67 -11.65
C GLN A 176 -30.62 34.91 -10.94
N SER A 177 -30.46 35.22 -9.65
CA SER A 177 -29.76 34.45 -8.64
C SER A 177 -30.66 34.37 -7.41
#